data_AF-A0A2E9RRV8-F1
#
_entry.id   AF-A0A2E9RRV8-F1
#
_cell.length_a   1.000
_cell.length_b   1.000
_cell.length_c   1.000
_cell.angle_alpha   90.00
_cell.angle_beta   90.00
_cell.angle_gamma   90.00
#
_symmetry.space_group_name_H-M   'P 1'
#
loop_
_entity.id
_entity.type
_entity.pdbx_description
1 polymer ?
#
loop_
_entity_poly.entity_id
_entity_poly.type
_entity_poly.pdbx_seq_one_letter_code
_entity_poly.pdbx_strand_id
1 'polypeptide(L)'
;MLLLFLRSMRLSFRASLCVLLLLFPAFAESASGKSVIVSSKPGDSPSFAKVGTGLIFANLREGDSREEVLKKLKAAKFREIHEEKEKRLIRCVAKLNGFRYELGCKLGVDGKLVLCLLEGSKGWQFSFYDETLEPQWSNLREILSAFYGPKRSSRPLPPLDKVPMGDPGGYVTDTWELSDRIVLLTVQAFQVKDCCTKRMVDYSGCTLLIQPK
;
A
#
# COMPACT_ATOMS: atom_id res chain seq x y z
N MET A 1 43.66 7.40 5.06
CA MET A 1 44.13 6.09 5.56
C MET A 1 42.92 5.18 5.59
N LEU A 2 42.66 4.21 4.72
CA LEU A 2 43.50 3.34 3.91
C LEU A 2 43.09 3.46 2.43
N LEU A 3 43.94 4.14 1.66
CA LEU A 3 44.13 3.91 0.23
C LEU A 3 45.57 3.38 0.15
N LEU A 4 45.86 2.57 -0.88
CA LEU A 4 47.19 2.05 -1.23
C LEU A 4 47.60 0.77 -0.50
N PHE A 5 47.10 -0.37 -0.98
CA PHE A 5 47.97 -1.54 -1.12
C PHE A 5 47.86 -2.06 -2.55
N LEU A 6 48.98 -1.92 -3.26
CA LEU A 6 49.46 -2.78 -4.35
C LEU A 6 48.89 -2.54 -5.76
N ARG A 7 49.44 -1.48 -6.37
CA ARG A 7 50.02 -1.57 -7.72
C ARG A 7 51.17 -2.58 -7.70
N SER A 8 51.17 -3.57 -8.59
CA SER A 8 52.33 -3.97 -9.41
C SER A 8 52.01 -5.26 -10.15
N MET A 9 51.80 -5.17 -11.47
CA MET A 9 52.51 -5.96 -12.48
C MET A 9 52.01 -5.52 -13.86
N ARG A 10 52.85 -4.73 -14.54
CA ARG A 10 52.83 -4.58 -16.00
C ARG A 10 53.76 -5.66 -16.56
N LEU A 11 53.34 -6.33 -17.63
CA LEU A 11 54.11 -6.61 -18.87
C LEU A 11 53.19 -7.47 -19.76
N SER A 12 52.60 -6.89 -20.80
CA SER A 12 53.13 -6.88 -22.17
C SER A 12 53.06 -8.24 -22.87
N PHE A 13 52.00 -8.47 -23.65
CA PHE A 13 52.14 -9.12 -24.95
C PHE A 13 51.18 -8.47 -25.95
N ARG A 14 51.76 -7.93 -27.02
CA ARG A 14 51.08 -7.32 -28.16
C ARG A 14 50.66 -8.42 -29.15
N ALA A 15 49.47 -8.21 -29.71
CA ALA A 15 49.08 -8.44 -31.11
C ALA A 15 49.12 -9.86 -31.70
N SER A 16 47.95 -10.37 -32.07
CA SER A 16 47.71 -10.81 -33.46
C SER A 16 46.20 -10.92 -33.78
N LEU A 17 45.82 -10.39 -34.95
CA LEU A 17 44.66 -10.68 -35.82
C LEU A 17 43.27 -10.85 -35.17
N CYS A 18 42.30 -9.94 -35.31
CA CYS A 18 41.62 -9.48 -36.54
C CYS A 18 40.87 -10.60 -37.31
N VAL A 19 39.58 -10.34 -37.55
CA VAL A 19 38.60 -11.08 -38.37
C VAL A 19 37.82 -12.21 -37.66
N LEU A 20 36.73 -11.84 -37.00
CA LEU A 20 35.41 -12.44 -37.26
C LEU A 20 34.31 -11.48 -36.75
N LEU A 21 34.03 -10.46 -37.56
CA LEU A 21 32.74 -9.78 -37.53
C LEU A 21 31.75 -10.64 -38.32
N LEU A 22 30.52 -10.65 -37.82
CA LEU A 22 29.24 -11.03 -38.43
C LEU A 22 28.58 -12.23 -37.75
N LEU A 23 27.32 -11.99 -37.37
CA LEU A 23 26.30 -12.92 -36.86
C LEU A 23 26.11 -12.97 -35.35
N PHE A 24 25.94 -11.81 -34.70
CA PHE A 24 24.93 -11.73 -33.63
C PHE A 24 24.12 -10.45 -33.83
N PRO A 25 22.80 -10.54 -34.08
CA PRO A 25 21.97 -9.36 -34.12
C PRO A 25 21.97 -8.74 -32.72
N ALA A 26 22.08 -7.41 -32.70
CA ALA A 26 21.84 -6.59 -31.54
C ALA A 26 20.49 -6.97 -30.91
N PHE A 27 20.54 -7.80 -29.87
CA PHE A 27 19.43 -7.91 -28.94
C PHE A 27 19.50 -6.67 -28.05
N ALA A 28 18.95 -5.58 -28.57
CA ALA A 28 18.46 -4.50 -27.74
C ALA A 28 17.39 -5.11 -26.85
N GLU A 29 17.80 -5.52 -25.64
CA GLU A 29 16.90 -5.91 -24.58
C GLU A 29 16.09 -4.66 -24.20
N SER A 30 14.99 -4.48 -24.91
CA SER A 30 13.89 -3.63 -24.53
C SER A 30 13.53 -3.99 -23.09
N ALA A 31 13.87 -3.10 -22.16
CA ALA A 31 13.40 -3.12 -20.79
C ALA A 31 11.88 -2.93 -20.81
N SER A 32 11.16 -4.00 -21.15
CA SER A 32 9.73 -4.12 -21.01
C SER A 32 9.43 -4.13 -19.52
N GLY A 33 8.99 -2.97 -19.01
CA GLY A 33 8.65 -2.75 -17.62
C GLY A 33 7.63 -3.78 -17.14
N LYS A 34 8.12 -4.82 -16.45
CA LYS A 34 7.28 -5.71 -15.65
C LYS A 34 6.55 -4.84 -14.64
N SER A 35 5.24 -4.72 -14.81
CA SER A 35 4.35 -3.96 -13.93
C SER A 35 4.71 -4.21 -12.47
N VAL A 36 5.10 -3.13 -11.78
CA VAL A 36 5.44 -3.12 -10.34
C VAL A 36 4.17 -3.28 -9.48
N ILE A 37 3.00 -3.14 -10.10
CA ILE A 37 1.69 -3.07 -9.47
C ILE A 37 0.81 -4.18 -10.09
N VAL A 38 0.18 -5.01 -9.27
CA VAL A 38 -0.76 -6.02 -9.76
C VAL A 38 -2.18 -5.46 -9.73
N SER A 39 -2.86 -5.45 -10.88
CA SER A 39 -4.30 -5.20 -10.96
C SER A 39 -5.01 -6.54 -10.87
N SER A 40 -5.78 -6.76 -9.81
CA SER A 40 -6.68 -7.92 -9.72
C SER A 40 -7.92 -7.62 -10.55
N LYS A 41 -8.19 -8.31 -11.66
CA LYS A 41 -9.42 -8.17 -12.47
C LYS A 41 -9.66 -6.79 -13.16
N PRO A 42 -10.41 -6.75 -14.28
CA PRO A 42 -10.80 -5.50 -14.92
C PRO A 42 -11.66 -4.60 -14.01
N GLY A 43 -11.28 -3.34 -13.89
CA GLY A 43 -12.03 -2.33 -13.14
C GLY A 43 -11.62 -2.14 -11.68
N ASP A 44 -10.65 -2.93 -11.19
CA ASP A 44 -10.00 -2.68 -9.91
C ASP A 44 -8.97 -1.54 -10.01
N SER A 45 -8.69 -0.95 -8.86
CA SER A 45 -7.63 0.04 -8.69
C SER A 45 -6.26 -0.64 -8.68
N PRO A 46 -5.21 0.07 -9.12
CA PRO A 46 -3.82 -0.23 -8.77
C PRO A 46 -3.69 -0.55 -7.27
N SER A 47 -3.10 -1.70 -6.93
CA SER A 47 -3.07 -2.22 -5.56
C SER A 47 -1.73 -1.97 -4.84
N PHE A 48 -1.13 -3.01 -4.30
CA PHE A 48 0.08 -2.98 -3.49
C PHE A 48 1.34 -2.96 -4.35
N ALA A 49 2.40 -2.36 -3.82
CA ALA A 49 3.69 -2.26 -4.48
C ALA A 49 4.67 -3.32 -3.96
N LYS A 50 5.53 -3.83 -4.83
CA LYS A 50 6.57 -4.79 -4.43
C LYS A 50 7.49 -4.21 -3.36
N VAL A 51 7.92 -5.07 -2.45
CA VAL A 51 8.89 -4.75 -1.39
C VAL A 51 10.20 -4.27 -2.01
N GLY A 52 10.80 -3.22 -1.43
CA GLY A 52 12.07 -2.64 -1.86
C GLY A 52 11.95 -1.57 -2.96
N THR A 53 10.73 -1.24 -3.40
CA THR A 53 10.52 -0.20 -4.44
C THR A 53 10.43 1.22 -3.86
N GLY A 54 10.31 1.35 -2.53
CA GLY A 54 10.07 2.63 -1.85
C GLY A 54 8.74 3.29 -2.23
N LEU A 55 7.81 2.54 -2.82
CA LEU A 55 6.42 2.97 -3.03
C LEU A 55 5.60 2.65 -1.77
N ILE A 56 4.47 3.29 -1.51
CA ILE A 56 3.58 3.00 -0.36
C ILE A 56 2.40 2.16 -0.83
N PHE A 57 1.57 2.74 -1.71
CA PHE A 57 0.41 2.13 -2.33
C PHE A 57 0.33 2.58 -3.79
N ALA A 58 0.02 1.66 -4.70
CA ALA A 58 0.12 1.89 -6.14
C ALA A 58 1.50 2.48 -6.52
N ASN A 59 1.51 3.67 -7.11
CA ASN A 59 2.71 4.42 -7.52
C ASN A 59 3.06 5.58 -6.57
N LEU A 60 2.37 5.70 -5.43
CA LEU A 60 2.64 6.71 -4.41
C LEU A 60 3.91 6.38 -3.64
N ARG A 61 4.65 7.40 -3.20
CA ARG A 61 5.90 7.28 -2.46
C ARG A 61 5.95 8.28 -1.32
N GLU A 62 6.61 7.92 -0.23
CA GLU A 62 6.88 8.85 0.86
C GLU A 62 7.65 10.07 0.36
N GLY A 63 7.24 11.26 0.79
CA GLY A 63 7.87 12.50 0.35
C GLY A 63 7.26 13.10 -0.93
N ASP A 64 6.37 12.38 -1.63
CA ASP A 64 5.62 12.94 -2.77
C ASP A 64 4.89 14.21 -2.33
N SER A 65 5.00 15.28 -3.13
CA SER A 65 4.23 16.50 -2.86
C SER A 65 2.73 16.26 -3.06
N ARG A 66 1.89 17.14 -2.49
CA ARG A 66 0.44 17.16 -2.76
C ARG A 66 0.11 17.04 -4.25
N GLU A 67 0.77 17.83 -5.08
CA GLU A 67 0.54 17.89 -6.53
C GLU A 67 0.94 16.57 -7.19
N GLU A 68 2.04 15.96 -6.75
CA GLU A 68 2.50 14.66 -7.23
C GLU A 68 1.52 13.54 -6.85
N VAL A 69 1.02 13.52 -5.62
CA VAL A 69 0.00 12.56 -5.17
C VAL A 69 -1.26 12.67 -6.04
N LEU A 70 -1.79 13.89 -6.22
CA LEU A 70 -2.98 14.12 -7.05
C LEU A 70 -2.75 13.70 -8.52
N LYS A 71 -1.58 14.03 -9.08
CA LYS A 71 -1.19 13.64 -10.44
C LYS A 71 -1.12 12.13 -10.58
N LYS A 72 -0.50 11.44 -9.63
CA LYS A 72 -0.34 9.98 -9.61
C LYS A 72 -1.68 9.26 -9.48
N LEU A 73 -2.55 9.71 -8.56
CA LEU A 73 -3.90 9.15 -8.39
C LEU A 73 -4.76 9.30 -9.65
N LYS A 74 -4.73 10.48 -10.30
CA LYS A 74 -5.45 10.72 -11.56
C LYS A 74 -4.91 9.85 -12.69
N ALA A 75 -3.58 9.77 -12.85
CA ALA A 75 -2.95 8.94 -13.86
C ALA A 75 -3.27 7.45 -13.67
N ALA A 76 -3.38 7.02 -12.41
CA ALA A 76 -3.79 5.68 -12.00
C ALA A 76 -5.32 5.44 -12.06
N LYS A 77 -6.10 6.41 -12.54
CA LYS A 77 -7.57 6.34 -12.72
C LYS A 77 -8.36 6.08 -11.43
N PHE A 78 -7.84 6.53 -10.28
CA PHE A 78 -8.63 6.57 -9.04
C PHE A 78 -9.83 7.51 -9.21
N ARG A 79 -10.95 7.15 -8.60
CA ARG A 79 -12.22 7.91 -8.69
C ARG A 79 -12.48 8.67 -7.38
N GLU A 80 -13.34 9.68 -7.47
CA GLU A 80 -13.83 10.45 -6.30
C GLU A 80 -12.69 11.02 -5.45
N ILE A 81 -11.65 11.49 -6.13
CA ILE A 81 -10.50 12.15 -5.49
C ILE A 81 -10.98 13.47 -4.91
N HIS A 82 -10.90 13.59 -3.58
CA HIS A 82 -11.24 14.78 -2.84
C HIS A 82 -10.13 15.13 -1.85
N GLU A 83 -9.99 16.42 -1.55
CA GLU A 83 -8.97 16.91 -0.65
C GLU A 83 -9.60 17.58 0.57
N GLU A 84 -9.22 17.12 1.76
CA GLU A 84 -9.54 17.74 3.04
C GLU A 84 -8.32 18.56 3.49
N LYS A 85 -8.21 19.80 3.01
CA LYS A 85 -7.03 20.65 3.23
C LYS A 85 -6.70 20.84 4.71
N GLU A 86 -7.71 21.11 5.54
CA GLU A 86 -7.56 21.31 6.98
C GLU A 86 -7.01 20.05 7.68
N LYS A 87 -7.40 18.87 7.19
CA LYS A 87 -6.92 17.58 7.72
C LYS A 87 -5.64 17.09 7.04
N ARG A 88 -5.11 17.82 6.04
CA ARG A 88 -3.94 17.43 5.25
C ARG A 88 -4.09 16.01 4.70
N LEU A 89 -5.23 15.76 4.08
CA LEU A 89 -5.63 14.41 3.66
C LEU A 89 -6.21 14.47 2.26
N ILE A 90 -5.72 13.60 1.37
CA ILE A 90 -6.35 13.36 0.07
C ILE A 90 -7.03 12.01 0.16
N ARG A 91 -8.30 11.93 -0.19
CA ARG A 91 -9.09 10.71 -0.18
C ARG A 91 -9.55 10.36 -1.57
N CYS A 92 -9.65 9.07 -1.87
CA CYS A 92 -10.24 8.58 -3.10
C CYS A 92 -10.74 7.15 -2.93
N VAL A 93 -11.46 6.66 -3.94
CA VAL A 93 -12.00 5.30 -3.92
C VAL A 93 -10.98 4.32 -4.47
N ALA A 94 -10.70 3.28 -3.70
CA ALA A 94 -9.94 2.12 -4.14
C ALA A 94 -10.86 0.90 -4.25
N LYS A 95 -10.92 0.29 -5.44
CA LYS A 95 -11.68 -0.94 -5.66
C LYS A 95 -10.72 -2.13 -5.70
N LEU A 96 -10.89 -3.09 -4.81
CA LEU A 96 -10.03 -4.28 -4.72
C LEU A 96 -10.91 -5.54 -4.62
N ASN A 97 -10.76 -6.45 -5.58
CA ASN A 97 -11.54 -7.66 -5.76
C ASN A 97 -13.05 -7.42 -5.72
N GLY A 98 -13.53 -6.34 -6.33
CA GLY A 98 -14.95 -5.99 -6.31
C GLY A 98 -15.41 -5.20 -5.07
N PHE A 99 -14.66 -5.26 -3.97
CA PHE A 99 -14.95 -4.46 -2.77
C PHE A 99 -14.48 -3.02 -2.94
N ARG A 100 -15.21 -2.10 -2.33
CA ARG A 100 -14.93 -0.67 -2.34
C ARG A 100 -14.36 -0.24 -1.00
N TYR A 101 -13.19 0.37 -1.03
CA TYR A 101 -12.49 0.97 0.10
C TYR A 101 -12.28 2.46 -0.15
N GLU A 102 -12.05 3.20 0.92
CA GLU A 102 -11.58 4.57 0.86
C GLU A 102 -10.07 4.61 1.13
N LEU A 103 -9.29 5.09 0.15
CA LEU A 103 -7.86 5.33 0.31
C LEU A 103 -7.65 6.75 0.80
N GLY A 104 -7.14 6.89 2.02
CA GLY A 104 -6.62 8.12 2.58
C GLY A 104 -5.10 8.24 2.40
N CYS A 105 -4.64 9.32 1.81
CA CYS A 105 -3.24 9.69 1.64
C CYS A 105 -2.92 10.86 2.58
N LYS A 106 -2.24 10.58 3.70
CA LYS A 106 -1.98 11.57 4.74
C LYS A 106 -0.73 12.38 4.43
N LEU A 107 -0.87 13.70 4.41
CA LEU A 107 0.22 14.64 4.22
C LEU A 107 0.75 15.16 5.57
N GLY A 108 2.07 15.33 5.65
CA GLY A 108 2.80 15.94 6.74
C GLY A 108 2.56 17.45 6.85
N VAL A 109 3.18 18.09 7.83
CA VAL A 109 3.10 19.57 7.99
C VAL A 109 3.77 20.27 6.81
N ASP A 110 4.80 19.64 6.24
CA ASP A 110 5.54 20.05 5.05
C ASP A 110 4.79 19.81 3.73
N GLY A 111 3.56 19.27 3.79
CA GLY A 111 2.74 19.00 2.62
C GLY A 111 3.14 17.76 1.82
N LYS A 112 4.02 16.91 2.37
CA LYS A 112 4.49 15.69 1.70
C LYS A 112 3.77 14.44 2.20
N LEU A 113 3.63 13.43 1.35
CA LEU A 113 3.00 12.17 1.71
C LEU A 113 3.81 11.43 2.79
N VAL A 114 3.13 11.04 3.87
CA VAL A 114 3.73 10.30 4.99
C VAL A 114 3.26 8.85 5.02
N LEU A 115 1.95 8.62 4.84
CA LEU A 115 1.38 7.29 4.90
C LEU A 115 0.10 7.18 4.08
N CYS A 116 -0.30 5.93 3.82
CA CYS A 116 -1.60 5.60 3.24
C CYS A 116 -2.42 4.74 4.21
N LEU A 117 -3.72 4.98 4.27
CA LEU A 117 -4.69 4.21 5.02
C LEU A 117 -5.81 3.79 4.08
N LEU A 118 -6.08 2.50 3.98
CA LEU A 118 -7.31 2.00 3.35
C LEU A 118 -8.35 1.76 4.43
N GLU A 119 -9.53 2.33 4.27
CA GLU A 119 -10.66 2.16 5.17
C GLU A 119 -11.75 1.35 4.46
N GLY A 120 -12.21 0.28 5.09
CA GLY A 120 -13.41 -0.44 4.67
C GLY A 120 -14.67 0.39 4.90
N SER A 121 -15.80 -0.19 4.51
CA SER A 121 -17.11 0.34 4.87
C SER A 121 -17.26 0.36 6.39
N LYS A 122 -18.05 1.32 6.87
CA LYS A 122 -18.39 1.49 8.28
C LYS A 122 -19.88 1.35 8.45
N GLY A 123 -20.32 0.58 9.45
CA GLY A 123 -21.74 0.37 9.68
C GLY A 123 -22.05 -0.04 11.12
N TRP A 124 -23.32 0.08 11.46
CA TRP A 124 -23.82 0.03 12.84
C TRP A 124 -24.81 -1.11 13.13
N GLN A 125 -25.32 -1.76 12.09
CA GLN A 125 -26.26 -2.85 12.27
C GLN A 125 -25.54 -4.08 12.81
N PHE A 126 -26.23 -4.90 13.61
CA PHE A 126 -25.64 -6.10 14.21
C PHE A 126 -25.05 -7.04 13.14
N SER A 127 -25.71 -7.16 11.98
CA SER A 127 -25.25 -8.01 10.88
C SER A 127 -24.10 -7.40 10.07
N PHE A 128 -23.82 -6.09 10.22
CA PHE A 128 -22.77 -5.42 9.45
C PHE A 128 -21.39 -6.06 9.67
N TYR A 129 -21.13 -6.51 10.90
CA TYR A 129 -19.86 -7.14 11.26
C TYR A 129 -19.60 -8.38 10.42
N ASP A 130 -20.59 -9.27 10.33
CA ASP A 130 -20.48 -10.56 9.65
C ASP A 130 -20.71 -10.43 8.13
N GLU A 131 -21.64 -9.59 7.69
CA GLU A 131 -22.06 -9.49 6.29
C GLU A 131 -21.21 -8.53 5.45
N THR A 132 -20.52 -7.57 6.07
CA THR A 132 -19.75 -6.54 5.35
C THR A 132 -18.31 -6.43 5.83
N LEU A 133 -18.08 -6.25 7.14
CA LEU A 133 -16.75 -6.04 7.68
C LEU A 133 -15.87 -7.27 7.51
N GLU A 134 -16.34 -8.45 7.94
CA GLU A 134 -15.60 -9.70 7.82
C GLU A 134 -15.20 -10.01 6.36
N PRO A 135 -16.11 -9.93 5.36
CA PRO A 135 -15.74 -10.11 3.95
C PRO A 135 -14.68 -9.11 3.44
N GLN A 136 -14.79 -7.83 3.82
CA GLN A 136 -13.80 -6.82 3.42
C GLN A 136 -12.44 -7.05 4.09
N TRP A 137 -12.45 -7.40 5.38
CA TRP A 137 -11.25 -7.75 6.12
C TRP A 137 -10.58 -9.00 5.55
N SER A 138 -11.34 -10.06 5.27
CA SER A 138 -10.82 -11.31 4.69
C SER A 138 -10.21 -11.04 3.33
N ASN A 139 -10.89 -10.23 2.50
CA ASN A 139 -10.37 -9.85 1.20
C ASN A 139 -9.02 -9.13 1.28
N LEU A 140 -8.88 -8.13 2.16
CA LEU A 140 -7.58 -7.45 2.36
C LEU A 140 -6.52 -8.43 2.84
N ARG A 141 -6.85 -9.29 3.80
CA ARG A 141 -5.95 -10.31 4.36
C ARG A 141 -5.46 -11.29 3.30
N GLU A 142 -6.36 -11.76 2.43
CA GLU A 142 -6.06 -12.68 1.34
C GLU A 142 -5.15 -12.03 0.30
N ILE A 143 -5.45 -10.79 -0.14
CA ILE A 143 -4.61 -10.07 -1.09
C ILE A 143 -3.20 -9.90 -0.54
N LEU A 144 -3.07 -9.45 0.72
CA LEU A 144 -1.78 -9.23 1.36
C LEU A 144 -1.01 -10.53 1.59
N SER A 145 -1.69 -11.60 2.02
CA SER A 145 -1.07 -12.91 2.20
C SER A 145 -0.58 -13.50 0.88
N ALA A 146 -1.33 -13.33 -0.20
CA ALA A 146 -0.92 -13.75 -1.53
C ALA A 146 0.24 -12.91 -2.08
N PHE A 147 0.29 -11.61 -1.77
CA PHE A 147 1.26 -10.69 -2.36
C PHE A 147 2.57 -10.58 -1.57
N TYR A 148 2.50 -10.47 -0.25
CA TYR A 148 3.67 -10.36 0.64
C TYR A 148 4.06 -11.69 1.29
N GLY A 149 3.22 -12.71 1.16
CA GLY A 149 3.45 -14.04 1.69
C GLY A 149 2.85 -14.26 3.09
N PRO A 150 2.92 -15.52 3.56
CA PRO A 150 2.26 -15.94 4.79
C PRO A 150 3.03 -15.54 6.07
N LYS A 151 4.32 -15.23 5.98
CA LYS A 151 5.15 -14.87 7.14
C LYS A 151 4.75 -13.48 7.65
N ARG A 152 3.97 -13.46 8.73
CA ARG A 152 3.44 -12.26 9.38
C ARG A 152 3.08 -12.54 10.84
N SER A 153 2.94 -11.49 11.65
CA SER A 153 2.20 -11.62 12.91
C SER A 153 0.72 -11.69 12.55
N SER A 154 -0.01 -12.68 13.07
CA SER A 154 -1.42 -12.88 12.71
C SER A 154 -2.26 -13.38 13.87
N ARG A 155 -3.51 -12.94 13.92
CA ARG A 155 -4.56 -13.36 14.85
C ARG A 155 -5.86 -13.57 14.06
N PRO A 156 -6.80 -14.39 14.55
CA PRO A 156 -8.13 -14.47 13.94
C PRO A 156 -8.86 -13.12 14.06
N LEU A 157 -9.89 -12.94 13.24
CA LEU A 157 -10.84 -11.85 13.42
C LEU A 157 -11.45 -11.98 14.83
N PRO A 158 -11.38 -10.95 15.69
CA PRO A 158 -12.01 -11.03 17.00
C PRO A 158 -13.54 -11.00 16.85
N PRO A 159 -14.31 -11.57 17.80
CA PRO A 159 -15.71 -11.21 17.92
C PRO A 159 -15.84 -9.72 18.30
N LEU A 160 -16.94 -9.08 17.90
CA LEU A 160 -17.12 -7.62 18.04
C LEU A 160 -16.99 -7.12 19.49
N ASP A 161 -17.47 -7.89 20.47
CA ASP A 161 -17.39 -7.57 21.90
C ASP A 161 -15.95 -7.51 22.45
N LYS A 162 -14.98 -8.07 21.72
CA LYS A 162 -13.54 -8.02 22.06
C LYS A 162 -12.79 -6.91 21.32
N VAL A 163 -13.44 -6.17 20.42
CA VAL A 163 -12.84 -5.03 19.73
C VAL A 163 -12.90 -3.81 20.66
N PRO A 164 -11.77 -3.17 21.00
CA PRO A 164 -11.77 -2.00 21.88
C PRO A 164 -12.61 -0.85 21.30
N MET A 165 -13.60 -0.38 22.07
CA MET A 165 -14.47 0.70 21.67
C MET A 165 -13.73 2.05 21.75
N GLY A 166 -13.73 2.80 20.65
CA GLY A 166 -13.17 4.15 20.58
C GLY A 166 -11.65 4.21 20.49
N ASP A 167 -10.97 3.08 20.26
CA ASP A 167 -9.51 3.06 20.03
C ASP A 167 -9.19 3.43 18.57
N PRO A 168 -8.52 4.57 18.29
CA PRO A 168 -8.14 4.95 16.94
C PRO A 168 -7.14 3.99 16.29
N GLY A 169 -6.33 3.26 17.07
CA GLY A 169 -5.40 2.25 16.57
C GLY A 169 -6.10 0.97 16.16
N GLY A 170 -7.28 0.70 16.73
CA GLY A 170 -8.04 -0.52 16.50
C GLY A 170 -7.36 -1.79 17.04
N TYR A 171 -8.08 -2.90 16.94
CA TYR A 171 -7.55 -4.22 17.23
C TYR A 171 -6.68 -4.72 16.06
N VAL A 172 -5.37 -4.83 16.27
CA VAL A 172 -4.44 -5.34 15.24
C VAL A 172 -4.64 -6.84 15.03
N THR A 173 -5.00 -7.21 13.80
CA THR A 173 -5.22 -8.60 13.39
C THR A 173 -4.03 -9.19 12.66
N ASP A 174 -3.37 -8.41 11.80
CA ASP A 174 -2.19 -8.85 11.06
C ASP A 174 -1.16 -7.73 10.91
N THR A 175 0.12 -8.10 10.96
CA THR A 175 1.27 -7.21 10.74
C THR A 175 2.27 -7.84 9.79
N TRP A 176 2.54 -7.18 8.68
CA TRP A 176 3.69 -7.48 7.82
C TRP A 176 4.80 -6.47 8.09
N GLU A 177 5.86 -6.95 8.73
CA GLU A 177 7.12 -6.23 8.90
C GLU A 177 7.98 -6.43 7.65
N LEU A 178 7.79 -5.57 6.65
CA LEU A 178 8.57 -5.60 5.41
C LEU A 178 9.86 -4.81 5.58
N SER A 179 10.79 -4.93 4.64
CA SER A 179 12.09 -4.25 4.74
C SER A 179 11.99 -2.73 4.57
N ASP A 180 10.97 -2.23 3.86
CA ASP A 180 10.80 -0.82 3.51
C ASP A 180 9.57 -0.16 4.14
N ARG A 181 8.68 -0.93 4.77
CA ARG A 181 7.42 -0.45 5.36
C ARG A 181 6.85 -1.43 6.37
N ILE A 182 5.88 -0.98 7.13
CA ILE A 182 5.00 -1.80 7.96
C ILE A 182 3.60 -1.75 7.36
N VAL A 183 2.94 -2.91 7.30
CA VAL A 183 1.53 -3.02 6.89
C VAL A 183 0.72 -3.61 8.04
N LEU A 184 -0.29 -2.88 8.51
CA LEU A 184 -1.11 -3.23 9.68
C LEU A 184 -2.58 -3.33 9.29
N LEU A 185 -3.15 -4.53 9.41
CA LEU A 185 -4.58 -4.78 9.23
C LEU A 185 -5.26 -4.76 10.60
N THR A 186 -6.25 -3.90 10.76
CA THR A 186 -6.95 -3.68 12.04
C THR A 186 -8.46 -3.72 11.87
N VAL A 187 -9.13 -3.94 12.99
CA VAL A 187 -10.58 -3.81 13.13
C VAL A 187 -10.87 -2.76 14.20
N GLN A 188 -11.81 -1.87 13.92
CA GLN A 188 -12.18 -0.78 14.81
C GLN A 188 -13.64 -0.90 15.22
N ALA A 189 -13.92 -0.55 16.47
CA ALA A 189 -15.25 -0.26 16.97
C ALA A 189 -15.25 1.17 17.50
N PHE A 190 -16.25 1.97 17.16
CA PHE A 190 -16.34 3.37 17.58
C PHE A 190 -17.77 3.83 17.61
N GLN A 191 -18.07 4.87 18.40
CA GLN A 191 -19.43 5.40 18.50
C GLN A 191 -19.59 6.66 17.65
N VAL A 192 -20.67 6.72 16.89
CA VAL A 192 -21.08 7.91 16.14
C VAL A 192 -22.39 8.41 16.71
N LYS A 193 -22.50 9.74 16.90
CA LYS A 193 -23.75 10.36 17.27
C LYS A 193 -24.68 10.40 16.06
N ASP A 194 -25.76 9.64 16.11
CA ASP A 194 -26.77 9.63 15.05
C ASP A 194 -27.40 11.03 14.91
N CYS A 195 -27.47 11.53 13.68
CA CYS A 195 -27.95 12.87 13.39
C CYS A 195 -29.46 13.00 13.65
N CYS A 196 -30.21 11.91 13.45
CA CYS A 196 -31.66 11.83 13.58
C CYS A 196 -32.11 11.66 15.03
N THR A 197 -31.61 10.64 15.72
CA THR A 197 -32.04 10.30 17.10
C THR A 197 -31.21 10.96 18.18
N LYS A 198 -30.07 11.58 17.83
CA LYS A 198 -29.05 12.11 18.76
C LYS A 198 -28.45 11.08 19.72
N ARG A 199 -28.73 9.78 19.51
CA ARG A 199 -28.17 8.68 20.29
C ARG A 199 -26.78 8.33 19.79
N MET A 200 -25.96 7.79 20.69
CA MET A 200 -24.71 7.16 20.29
C MET A 200 -25.03 5.79 19.69
N VAL A 201 -24.44 5.52 18.53
CA VAL A 201 -24.60 4.27 17.80
C VAL A 201 -23.23 3.67 17.59
N ASP A 202 -23.11 2.39 17.89
CA ASP A 202 -21.87 1.64 17.75
C ASP A 202 -21.66 1.29 16.28
N TYR A 203 -20.52 1.69 15.74
CA TYR A 203 -20.06 1.39 14.40
C TYR A 203 -18.84 0.49 14.46
N SER A 204 -18.64 -0.26 13.39
CA SER A 204 -17.42 -1.03 13.17
C SER A 204 -16.90 -0.86 11.75
N GLY A 205 -15.62 -1.14 11.54
CA GLY A 205 -14.99 -1.18 10.22
C GLY A 205 -13.60 -1.81 10.28
N CYS A 206 -13.04 -2.21 9.14
CA CYS A 206 -11.64 -2.62 9.04
C CYS A 206 -10.79 -1.51 8.44
N THR A 207 -9.52 -1.43 8.85
CA THR A 207 -8.56 -0.52 8.21
C THR A 207 -7.24 -1.22 7.91
N LEU A 208 -6.54 -0.75 6.88
CA LEU A 208 -5.22 -1.21 6.50
C LEU A 208 -4.28 -0.02 6.40
N LEU A 209 -3.40 0.10 7.39
CA LEU A 209 -2.36 1.12 7.43
C LEU A 209 -1.12 0.62 6.68
N ILE A 210 -0.56 1.48 5.84
CA ILE A 210 0.71 1.25 5.15
C ILE A 210 1.64 2.41 5.51
N GLN A 211 2.63 2.11 6.34
CA GLN A 211 3.55 3.08 6.91
C GLN A 211 4.98 2.80 6.43
N PRO A 212 5.62 3.70 5.67
CA PRO A 212 7.05 3.62 5.33
C PRO A 212 7.96 3.57 6.57
N LYS A 213 9.17 3.00 6.40
CA LYS A 213 10.23 2.94 7.43
C LYS A 213 11.31 4.00 7.23
#